data_AF-A0A372BJ58-F1
#
_entry.id   AF-A0A372BJ58-F1
#
_cell.length_a   1.000
_cell.length_b   1.000
_cell.length_c   1.000
_cell.angle_alpha   90.00
_cell.angle_beta   90.00
_cell.angle_gamma   90.00
#
_symmetry.space_group_name_H-M   'P 1'
#
loop_
_entity.id
_entity.type
_entity.pdbx_description
1 polymer ?
#
loop_
_entity_poly.entity_id
_entity_poly.type
_entity_poly.pdbx_seq_one_letter_code
_entity_poly.pdbx_strand_id
1 'polypeptide(L)' 'MKTRIGYIPNEEEEEESLLTAKVDSEIEKLRKRRDERTLTYTDEENDIKHKIQIESSLKS' A
#
# COMPACT_ATOMS: atom_id res chain seq x y z
N MET A 1 19.12 41.20 -12.02
CA MET A 1 17.68 40.95 -11.83
C MET A 1 17.49 39.47 -11.54
N LYS A 2 16.94 39.09 -10.38
CA LYS A 2 16.66 37.69 -10.04
C LYS A 2 15.42 37.25 -10.80
N THR A 3 15.58 36.42 -11.82
CA THR A 3 14.47 35.71 -12.46
C THR A 3 13.85 34.78 -11.42
N ARG A 4 12.67 35.13 -10.92
CA ARG A 4 11.82 34.19 -10.20
C ARG A 4 11.39 33.17 -11.23
N ILE A 5 12.06 32.02 -11.26
CA ILE A 5 11.61 30.86 -12.04
C ILE A 5 10.27 30.47 -11.39
N GLY A 6 9.18 30.89 -12.01
CA GLY A 6 7.85 30.41 -11.65
C GLY A 6 7.84 28.90 -11.80
N TYR A 7 7.23 28.20 -10.86
CA TYR A 7 6.94 26.79 -10.98
C TYR A 7 6.10 26.59 -12.25
N ILE A 8 6.69 25.94 -13.26
CA ILE A 8 5.98 25.48 -14.45
C ILE A 8 5.62 24.03 -14.13
N PRO A 9 4.35 23.71 -13.87
CA PRO A 9 3.92 22.32 -13.73
C PRO A 9 4.21 21.64 -15.08
N ASN A 10 5.09 20.64 -15.08
CA ASN A 10 5.27 19.80 -16.25
C ASN A 10 4.10 18.82 -16.29
N GLU A 11 3.27 18.87 -17.33
CA GLU A 11 2.09 17.99 -17.47
C GLU A 11 2.50 16.51 -17.35
N GLU A 12 3.70 16.14 -17.84
CA GLU A 12 4.27 14.79 -17.68
C GLU A 12 4.53 14.44 -16.20
N GLU A 13 5.02 15.38 -15.38
CA GLU A 13 5.25 15.13 -13.94
C GLU A 13 3.92 15.00 -13.17
N GLU A 14 2.88 15.72 -13.59
CA GLU A 14 1.54 15.59 -13.01
C GLU A 14 0.92 14.23 -13.34
N GLU A 15 1.02 13.79 -14.59
CA GLU A 15 0.57 12.46 -15.01
C GLU A 15 1.30 11.33 -14.29
N GLU A 16 2.63 11.42 -14.18
CA GLU A 16 3.42 10.47 -13.40
C GLU A 16 3.00 10.44 -11.93
N SER A 17 2.78 11.62 -11.32
CA SER A 17 2.30 11.73 -9.94
C SER A 17 0.95 11.05 -9.73
N LEU A 18 0.00 11.26 -10.65
CA LEU A 18 -1.32 10.62 -10.62
C LEU A 18 -1.23 9.10 -10.77
N LEU A 19 -0.34 8.62 -11.65
CA LEU A 19 -0.09 7.19 -11.81
C LEU A 19 0.49 6.57 -10.54
N THR A 20 1.49 7.20 -9.93
CA THR A 20 2.07 6.75 -8.65
C THR A 20 1.01 6.71 -7.55
N ALA A 21 0.22 7.78 -7.39
CA ALA A 21 -0.84 7.83 -6.38
C ALA A 21 -1.89 6.72 -6.56
N LYS A 22 -2.24 6.40 -7.81
CA LYS A 22 -3.16 5.30 -8.13
C LYS A 22 -2.57 3.95 -7.77
N VAL A 23 -1.30 3.70 -8.10
CA VAL A 23 -0.60 2.45 -7.77
C VAL A 23 -0.52 2.27 -6.25
N ASP A 24 -0.13 3.31 -5.52
CA ASP A 24 -0.05 3.28 -4.06
C ASP A 24 -1.42 2.98 -3.43
N SER A 25 -2.49 3.60 -3.94
CA SER A 25 -3.86 3.35 -3.47
C SER A 25 -4.28 1.89 -3.68
N GLU A 26 -3.99 1.31 -4.85
CA GLU A 26 -4.32 -0.10 -5.12
C GLU A 26 -3.48 -1.06 -4.25
N ILE A 27 -2.19 -0.76 -4.05
CA ILE A 27 -1.33 -1.53 -3.13
C ILE A 27 -1.88 -1.47 -1.70
N GLU A 28 -2.32 -0.30 -1.23
CA GLU A 28 -2.88 -0.14 0.11
C GLU A 28 -4.18 -0.96 0.27
N LYS A 29 -5.07 -0.96 -0.72
CA LYS A 29 -6.29 -1.79 -0.72
C LYS A 29 -5.94 -3.28 -0.64
N LEU A 30 -4.95 -3.73 -1.38
CA LEU A 30 -4.50 -5.13 -1.34
C LEU A 30 -3.89 -5.48 0.02
N ARG A 31 -3.09 -4.58 0.62
CA ARG A 31 -2.53 -4.76 1.97
C ARG A 31 -3.63 -4.87 3.02
N LYS A 32 -4.62 -3.95 3.00
CA LYS A 32 -5.78 -3.98 3.89
C LYS A 32 -6.52 -5.32 3.80
N ARG A 33 -6.86 -5.78 2.59
CA ARG A 33 -7.51 -7.08 2.37
C ARG A 33 -6.70 -8.26 2.89
N ARG A 34 -5.37 -8.21 2.75
CA ARG A 34 -4.47 -9.25 3.25
C ARG A 34 -4.48 -9.25 4.78
N ASP A 35 -4.38 -8.08 5.39
CA ASP A 35 -4.30 -7.94 6.85
C ASP A 35 -5.63 -8.33 7.51
N GLU A 36 -6.78 -8.01 6.90
CA GLU A 36 -8.10 -8.51 7.32
C GLU A 36 -8.22 -10.04 7.29
N ARG A 37 -7.49 -10.69 6.38
CA ARG A 37 -7.45 -12.16 6.22
C ARG A 37 -6.29 -12.80 6.96
N THR A 38 -5.56 -12.04 7.78
CA THR A 38 -4.41 -12.55 8.54
C THR A 38 -4.76 -12.61 10.02
N LEU A 39 -4.61 -13.79 10.62
CA LEU A 39 -4.64 -13.95 12.07
C LEU A 39 -3.21 -14.00 12.60
N THR A 40 -2.89 -13.11 13.56
CA THR A 40 -1.60 -13.12 14.26
C THR A 40 -1.80 -13.55 15.71
N TYR A 41 -1.08 -14.58 16.13
CA TYR A 41 -1.01 -15.05 17.51
C TYR A 41 0.42 -14.91 18.00
N THR A 42 0.61 -14.34 19.19
CA THR A 42 1.92 -14.26 19.85
C THR A 42 1.84 -15.09 21.11
N ASP A 43 2.70 -16.10 21.20
CA ASP A 43 2.90 -16.90 22.39
C ASP A 43 3.90 -16.16 23.30
N GLU A 44 3.40 -15.47 24.32
CA GLU A 44 4.23 -14.64 25.22
C GLU A 44 5.19 -15.47 26.08
N GLU A 45 4.88 -16.75 26.31
CA GLU A 45 5.69 -17.65 27.14
C GLU A 45 6.94 -18.13 26.41
N ASN A 46 6.83 -18.34 25.09
CA ASN A 46 7.93 -18.82 24.25
C ASN A 46 8.51 -17.74 23.31
N ASP A 47 7.98 -16.52 23.34
CA ASP A 47 8.29 -15.41 22.41
C ASP A 47 8.11 -15.79 20.92
N ILE A 48 7.15 -16.68 20.62
CA ILE A 48 6.91 -17.16 19.26
C ILE A 48 5.75 -16.41 18.62
N LYS A 49 5.98 -15.84 17.42
CA LYS A 49 4.95 -15.17 16.62
C LYS A 49 4.45 -16.09 15.51
N HIS A 50 3.18 -16.46 15.58
CA HIS A 50 2.48 -17.21 14.55
C HIS A 50 1.65 -16.28 13.67
N LYS A 51 1.80 -16.42 12.35
CA LYS A 51 1.02 -15.68 11.34
C LYS A 51 0.30 -16.68 10.44
N ILE A 52 -1.02 -16.69 10.50
CA ILE A 52 -1.87 -17.58 9.71
C ILE A 52 -2.61 -16.73 8.68
N GLN A 53 -2.40 -17.02 7.40
CA GLN A 53 -3.14 -16.40 6.31
C GLN A 53 -4.37 -17.26 5.99
N ILE A 54 -5.56 -16.67 6.12
CA ILE A 54 -6.83 -17.34 5.86
C ILE A 54 -7.18 -17.15 4.39
N GLU A 55 -6.97 -18.19 3.59
CA GLU A 55 -7.44 -18.21 2.20
C GLU A 55 -8.91 -18.65 2.16
N SER A 56 -9.83 -17.71 1.90
CA SER A 56 -11.18 -18.13 1.51
C SER A 56 -11.15 -18.56 0.06
N SER A 57 -11.24 -19.88 -0.17
CA SER A 57 -11.52 -20.43 -1.49
C SER A 57 -12.97 -20.09 -1.84
N LEU A 58 -13.19 -18.97 -2.51
CA LEU A 58 -14.42 -18.78 -3.27
C LEU A 58 -14.28 -19.66 -4.52
N LYS A 59 -14.41 -20.98 -4.35
CA LYS A 59 -14.82 -21.84 -5.46
C LYS A 59 -16.28 -21.46 -5.76
N SER A 60 -16.48 -20.63 -6.77
CA SER A 60 -17.74 -20.49 -7.49
C SER A 60 -17.52 -20.77 -8.95
#